data_AF-A0A9Q1B4N9-F1
#
_entry.id   AF-A0A9Q1B4N9-F1
#
_cell.length_a   1.000
_cell.length_b   1.000
_cell.length_c   1.000
_cell.angle_alpha   90.00
_cell.angle_beta   90.00
_cell.angle_gamma   90.00
#
_symmetry.space_group_name_H-M   'P 1'
#
loop_
_entity.id
_entity.type
_entity.pdbx_description
1 polymer ?
#
loop_
_entity_poly.entity_id
_entity_poly.type
_entity_poly.pdbx_seq_one_letter_code
_entity_poly.pdbx_strand_id
1 'polypeptide(L)'
;MFDPKGRKVPCVGVSIGIERIFSIMEQKLEASEEKIRTTETQVLVASAQKKLLEERLKLVSELWDSGIKAEMLYKKNPKLLNQLQYCEETGIPLVAILGEQELKDGVVKLRDVATREEVDISRGKLVEEIKRRTFIP
;
A
#
# COMPACT_ATOMS: atom_id res chain seq x y z
N MET A 1 -1.78 -44.39 -4.18
CA MET A 1 -2.25 -44.58 -5.57
C MET A 1 -2.07 -46.01 -6.09
N PHE A 2 -1.42 -46.92 -5.35
CA PHE A 2 -1.24 -48.31 -5.78
C PHE A 2 -1.87 -49.25 -4.74
N ASP A 3 -3.03 -49.84 -5.04
CA ASP A 3 -3.52 -51.01 -4.31
C ASP A 3 -2.71 -52.23 -4.82
N PRO A 4 -1.90 -52.89 -3.96
CA PRO A 4 -1.08 -54.04 -4.37
C PRO A 4 -1.89 -55.23 -4.88
N LYS A 5 -3.21 -55.26 -4.61
CA LYS A 5 -4.15 -56.32 -4.98
C LYS A 5 -4.97 -55.99 -6.23
N GLY A 6 -4.69 -54.87 -6.90
CA GLY A 6 -5.32 -54.52 -8.18
C GLY A 6 -6.83 -54.25 -8.12
N ARG A 7 -7.36 -53.89 -6.94
CA ARG A 7 -8.79 -53.58 -6.78
C ARG A 7 -9.09 -52.21 -7.40
N LYS A 8 -10.16 -52.14 -8.19
CA LYS A 8 -10.63 -50.88 -8.78
C LYS A 8 -11.20 -49.99 -7.67
N VAL A 9 -10.68 -48.77 -7.58
CA VAL A 9 -11.21 -47.72 -6.70
C VAL A 9 -12.06 -46.77 -7.56
N PRO A 10 -13.39 -46.69 -7.36
CA PRO A 10 -14.22 -45.73 -8.08
C PRO A 10 -13.85 -44.31 -7.66
N CYS A 11 -13.58 -43.44 -8.63
CA CYS A 11 -13.20 -42.04 -8.43
C CYS A 11 -14.11 -41.11 -9.23
N VAL A 12 -14.43 -39.94 -8.67
CA VAL A 12 -15.05 -38.80 -9.35
C VAL A 12 -14.30 -37.53 -8.94
N GLY A 13 -14.22 -36.55 -9.82
CA GLY A 13 -13.58 -35.27 -9.55
C GLY A 13 -14.00 -34.22 -10.57
N VAL A 14 -13.74 -32.96 -10.23
CA VAL A 14 -13.90 -31.82 -11.13
C VAL A 14 -12.56 -31.11 -11.26
N SER A 15 -12.31 -30.55 -12.44
CA SER A 15 -11.15 -29.70 -12.70
C SER A 15 -11.63 -28.36 -13.24
N ILE A 16 -11.07 -27.27 -12.71
CA ILE A 16 -11.37 -25.91 -13.15
C ILE A 16 -10.14 -25.38 -13.87
N GLY A 17 -10.30 -24.98 -15.12
CA GLY A 17 -9.23 -24.38 -15.92
C GLY A 17 -8.98 -22.92 -15.54
N ILE A 18 -8.14 -22.69 -14.53
CA ILE A 18 -7.82 -21.34 -14.01
C ILE A 18 -7.21 -20.41 -15.06
N GLU A 19 -6.46 -20.95 -16.04
CA GLU A 19 -5.83 -20.16 -17.10
C GLU A 19 -6.86 -19.36 -17.89
N ARG A 20 -7.97 -20.00 -18.27
CA ARG A 20 -9.07 -19.32 -18.99
C ARG A 20 -9.76 -18.28 -18.11
N ILE A 21 -9.88 -18.55 -16.81
CA ILE A 21 -10.48 -17.61 -15.86
C ILE A 21 -9.62 -16.36 -15.77
N PHE A 22 -8.29 -16.50 -15.63
CA PHE A 22 -7.37 -15.37 -15.57
C PHE A 22 -7.42 -14.52 -16.84
N SER A 23 -7.37 -15.11 -18.03
CA SER A 23 -7.45 -14.34 -19.28
C SER A 23 -8.75 -13.54 -19.42
N ILE A 24 -9.89 -14.12 -19.00
CA ILE A 24 -11.18 -13.41 -19.04
C ILE A 24 -11.21 -12.28 -17.99
N MET A 25 -10.67 -12.52 -16.79
CA MET A 25 -10.59 -11.50 -15.74
C MET A 25 -9.70 -10.34 -16.14
N GLU A 26 -8.54 -10.62 -16.73
CA GLU A 26 -7.61 -9.61 -17.24
C GLU A 26 -8.26 -8.73 -18.30
N GLN A 27 -8.89 -9.32 -19.32
CA GLN A 27 -9.61 -8.57 -20.37
C GLN A 27 -10.74 -7.70 -19.83
N LYS A 28 -11.49 -8.19 -18.82
CA LYS A 28 -12.55 -7.41 -18.18
C LYS A 28 -11.99 -6.21 -17.42
N LEU A 29 -10.83 -6.38 -16.78
CA LEU A 29 -10.20 -5.34 -15.98
C LEU A 29 -9.57 -4.28 -16.87
N GLU A 30 -8.90 -4.68 -17.96
CA GLU A 30 -8.43 -3.77 -19.02
C GLU A 30 -9.57 -2.92 -19.60
N ALA A 31 -10.76 -3.50 -19.78
CA ALA A 31 -11.93 -2.77 -20.28
C ALA A 31 -12.55 -1.80 -19.26
N SER A 32 -12.26 -1.94 -17.97
CA SER A 32 -12.83 -1.10 -16.90
C SER A 32 -12.05 0.19 -16.61
N GLU A 33 -10.89 0.39 -17.26
CA GLU A 33 -9.91 1.44 -16.96
C GLU A 33 -9.42 1.49 -15.50
N GLU A 34 -9.82 0.53 -14.66
CA GLU A 34 -9.36 0.42 -13.28
C GLU A 34 -7.90 -0.03 -13.23
N LYS A 35 -7.08 0.75 -12.55
CA LYS A 35 -5.65 0.46 -12.43
C LYS A 35 -5.41 -0.66 -11.43
N ILE A 36 -4.92 -1.79 -11.94
CA ILE A 36 -4.53 -2.93 -11.11
C ILE A 36 -3.31 -2.53 -10.28
N ARG A 37 -3.47 -2.57 -8.96
CA ARG A 37 -2.35 -2.37 -8.04
C ARG A 37 -1.54 -3.65 -7.93
N THR A 38 -0.23 -3.52 -8.13
CA THR A 38 0.73 -4.63 -7.96
C THR A 38 1.30 -4.68 -6.54
N THR A 39 1.02 -3.67 -5.72
CA THR A 39 1.44 -3.57 -4.31
C THR A 39 0.27 -3.24 -3.40
N GLU A 40 0.37 -3.65 -2.14
CA GLU A 40 -0.64 -3.42 -1.11
C GLU A 40 -0.29 -2.24 -0.19
N THR A 41 0.63 -1.37 -0.63
CA THR A 41 1.17 -0.27 0.17
C THR A 41 0.06 0.74 0.51
N GLN A 42 -0.14 0.98 1.81
CA GLN A 42 -1.21 1.80 2.34
C GLN A 42 -0.80 3.28 2.42
N VAL A 43 0.46 3.55 2.73
CA VAL A 43 0.94 4.92 2.94
C VAL A 43 2.39 5.09 2.47
N LEU A 44 2.69 6.22 1.83
CA LEU A 44 4.06 6.65 1.56
C LEU A 44 4.49 7.68 2.60
N VAL A 45 5.62 7.47 3.27
CA VAL A 45 6.25 8.46 4.14
C VAL A 45 7.09 9.41 3.29
N ALA A 46 6.68 10.67 3.25
CA ALA A 46 7.24 11.72 2.42
C ALA A 46 7.77 12.90 3.22
N SER A 47 8.65 13.68 2.61
CA SER A 47 9.08 14.98 3.16
C SER A 47 9.36 15.96 2.03
N ALA A 48 9.02 17.24 2.23
CA ALA A 48 9.33 18.30 1.27
C ALA A 48 10.71 18.94 1.51
N GLN A 49 11.15 18.94 2.77
CA GLN A 49 12.38 19.60 3.21
C GLN A 49 13.58 18.67 3.17
N LYS A 50 14.77 19.27 3.26
CA LYS A 50 16.04 18.54 3.27
C LYS A 50 16.35 18.03 4.68
N LYS A 51 17.24 17.04 4.78
CA LYS A 51 17.75 16.47 6.05
C LYS A 51 16.72 15.75 6.94
N LEU A 52 15.54 15.43 6.40
CA LEU A 52 14.50 14.66 7.11
C LEU A 52 14.55 13.14 6.82
N LEU A 53 15.67 12.61 6.33
CA LEU A 53 15.77 11.18 6.03
C LEU A 53 15.64 10.32 7.29
N GLU A 54 16.34 10.68 8.37
CA GLU A 54 16.34 9.93 9.63
C GLU A 54 14.93 9.89 10.25
N GLU A 55 14.20 11.00 10.14
CA GLU A 55 12.83 11.11 10.66
C GLU A 55 11.83 10.31 9.82
N ARG A 56 12.00 10.28 8.49
CA ARG A 56 11.22 9.38 7.63
C ARG A 56 11.50 7.91 7.92
N LEU A 57 12.78 7.54 8.12
CA LEU A 57 13.19 6.19 8.49
C LEU A 57 12.58 5.77 9.84
N LYS A 58 12.58 6.68 10.82
CA LYS A 58 11.96 6.44 12.11
C LYS A 58 10.45 6.23 11.99
N LEU A 59 9.76 7.10 11.25
CA LEU A 59 8.32 6.99 11.07
C LEU A 59 7.92 5.72 10.29
N VAL A 60 8.63 5.38 9.21
CA VAL A 60 8.31 4.18 8.44
C VAL A 60 8.50 2.91 9.28
N SER A 61 9.52 2.88 10.14
CA SER A 61 9.71 1.77 11.11
C SER A 61 8.55 1.68 12.09
N GLU A 62 8.14 2.79 12.71
CA GLU A 62 7.00 2.83 13.65
C GLU A 62 5.70 2.31 12.99
N LEU A 63 5.49 2.63 11.71
CA LEU A 63 4.35 2.14 10.93
C LEU A 63 4.44 0.63 10.65
N TRP A 64 5.63 0.13 10.30
CA TRP A 64 5.86 -1.31 10.11
C TRP A 64 5.65 -2.11 11.39
N ASP A 65 6.17 -1.63 12.52
CA ASP A 65 5.98 -2.26 13.83
C ASP A 65 4.51 -2.34 14.23
N SER A 66 3.69 -1.43 13.70
CA SER A 66 2.24 -1.36 13.90
C SER A 66 1.41 -2.19 12.88
N GLY A 67 2.08 -2.88 11.96
CA GLY A 67 1.48 -3.70 10.90
C GLY A 67 0.94 -2.91 9.71
N ILE A 68 1.33 -1.64 9.54
CA ILE A 68 0.95 -0.83 8.39
C ILE A 68 1.92 -1.07 7.24
N LYS A 69 1.38 -1.30 6.05
CA LYS A 69 2.17 -1.44 4.81
C LYS A 69 2.62 -0.06 4.35
N ALA A 70 3.74 0.41 4.88
CA ALA A 70 4.30 1.72 4.56
C ALA A 70 5.53 1.62 3.65
N GLU A 71 5.79 2.65 2.85
CA GLU A 71 7.02 2.77 2.05
C GLU A 71 7.60 4.18 2.15
N MET A 72 8.85 4.35 1.71
CA MET A 72 9.44 5.67 1.48
C MET A 72 10.36 5.61 0.25
N LEU A 73 10.54 6.74 -0.44
CA LEU A 73 11.54 6.80 -1.50
C LEU A 73 12.97 6.75 -0.93
N TYR A 74 13.79 5.84 -1.46
CA TYR A 74 15.21 5.63 -1.12
C TYR A 74 16.13 6.76 -1.63
N LYS A 75 15.80 8.01 -1.30
CA LYS A 75 16.58 9.20 -1.61
C LYS A 75 16.71 10.04 -0.34
N LYS A 76 17.86 10.68 -0.15
CA LYS A 76 18.09 11.56 1.02
C LYS A 76 17.13 12.76 1.04
N ASN A 77 16.97 13.43 -0.11
CA ASN A 77 16.16 14.64 -0.25
C ASN A 77 15.27 14.55 -1.52
N PRO A 78 14.24 13.69 -1.54
CA PRO A 78 13.32 13.62 -2.66
C PRO A 78 12.48 14.90 -2.75
N LYS A 79 12.14 15.33 -3.97
CA LYS A 79 11.16 16.40 -4.17
C LYS A 79 9.77 15.87 -3.81
N LEU A 80 8.92 16.69 -3.19
CA LEU A 80 7.55 16.30 -2.85
C LEU A 80 6.75 15.89 -4.09
N LEU A 81 6.87 16.65 -5.19
CA LEU A 81 6.20 16.34 -6.44
C LEU A 81 6.47 14.90 -6.92
N ASN A 82 7.74 14.46 -6.91
CA ASN A 82 8.11 13.12 -7.34
C ASN A 82 7.59 12.03 -6.39
N GLN A 83 7.39 12.34 -5.11
CA GLN A 83 6.80 11.41 -4.14
C GLN A 83 5.30 11.25 -4.39
N LEU A 84 4.60 12.35 -4.67
CA LEU A 84 3.18 12.32 -5.03
C LEU A 84 2.94 11.58 -6.35
N GLN A 85 3.76 11.86 -7.37
CA GLN A 85 3.71 11.14 -8.66
C GLN A 85 3.93 9.64 -8.47
N TYR A 86 4.88 9.25 -7.62
CA TYR A 86 5.09 7.83 -7.31
C TYR A 86 3.83 7.18 -6.71
N CYS A 87 3.12 7.87 -5.82
CA CYS A 87 1.85 7.36 -5.28
C CYS A 87 0.75 7.25 -6.33
N GLU A 88 0.61 8.24 -7.22
CA GLU A 88 -0.34 8.18 -8.35
C GLU A 88 0.00 7.03 -9.32
N GLU A 89 1.29 6.79 -9.57
CA GLU A 89 1.78 5.72 -10.44
C GLU A 89 1.60 4.32 -9.83
N THR A 90 1.76 4.17 -8.51
CA THR A 90 1.65 2.87 -7.81
C THR A 90 0.28 2.62 -7.18
N GLY A 91 -0.61 3.62 -7.19
CA GLY A 91 -1.94 3.57 -6.60
C GLY A 91 -1.94 3.63 -5.06
N ILE A 92 -0.85 4.10 -4.43
CA ILE A 92 -0.81 4.28 -2.97
C ILE A 92 -1.82 5.37 -2.58
N PRO A 93 -2.76 5.09 -1.65
CA PRO A 93 -3.87 6.02 -1.38
C PRO A 93 -3.49 7.19 -0.47
N LEU A 94 -2.51 7.01 0.41
CA LEU A 94 -2.15 8.00 1.43
C LEU A 94 -0.67 8.40 1.38
N VAL A 95 -0.41 9.65 1.76
CA VAL A 95 0.95 10.17 1.95
C VAL A 95 1.07 10.83 3.32
N ALA A 96 1.98 10.32 4.14
CA ALA A 96 2.34 10.90 5.43
C ALA A 96 3.50 11.87 5.25
N ILE A 97 3.24 13.16 5.28
CA ILE A 97 4.22 14.22 5.01
C ILE A 97 4.83 14.73 6.31
N LEU A 98 6.16 14.69 6.38
CA LEU A 98 6.97 15.25 7.44
C LEU A 98 7.62 16.57 7.02
N GLY A 99 7.52 17.56 7.90
CA GLY A 99 8.24 18.83 7.85
C GLY A 99 8.74 19.24 9.23
N GLU A 100 9.71 20.14 9.29
CA GLU A 100 10.35 20.61 10.52
C GLU A 100 9.35 21.21 11.52
N GLN A 101 8.29 21.87 11.02
CA GLN A 101 7.26 22.44 11.88
C GLN A 101 6.35 21.35 12.44
N GLU A 102 5.90 20.43 11.59
CA GLU A 102 5.09 19.28 11.98
C GLU A 102 5.83 18.41 13.01
N LEU A 103 7.15 18.24 12.87
CA LEU A 103 7.98 17.55 13.85
C LEU A 103 8.02 18.26 15.21
N LYS A 104 8.14 19.59 15.24
CA LYS A 104 8.11 20.37 16.49
C LYS A 104 6.77 20.28 17.18
N ASP A 105 5.69 20.26 16.40
CA ASP A 105 4.32 20.22 16.89
C ASP A 105 3.84 18.78 17.22
N GLY A 106 4.67 17.76 16.92
CA GLY A 106 4.34 16.36 17.16
C GLY A 106 3.22 15.81 16.28
N VAL A 107 3.02 16.41 15.11
CA VAL A 107 1.99 16.07 14.14
C VAL A 107 2.60 15.54 12.85
N VAL A 108 1.78 14.86 12.05
CA VAL A 108 2.10 14.39 10.71
C VAL A 108 0.95 14.81 9.80
N LYS A 109 1.29 15.43 8.67
CA LYS A 109 0.31 15.85 7.70
C LYS A 109 -0.05 14.67 6.81
N LEU A 110 -1.27 14.16 6.95
CA LEU A 110 -1.76 13.04 6.17
C LEU A 110 -2.55 13.55 4.97
N ARG A 111 -2.06 13.24 3.78
CA ARG A 111 -2.67 13.62 2.50
C ARG A 111 -3.31 12.43 1.82
N ASP A 112 -4.53 12.61 1.33
CA ASP A 112 -5.17 11.67 0.41
C ASP A 112 -4.70 11.95 -1.03
N VAL A 113 -4.28 10.91 -1.75
CA VAL A 113 -3.72 11.06 -3.10
C VAL A 113 -4.82 11.34 -4.12
N ALA A 114 -6.01 10.77 -3.95
CA ALA A 114 -7.12 10.93 -4.86
C ALA A 114 -7.83 12.28 -4.65
N THR A 115 -8.18 12.61 -3.40
CA THR A 115 -8.93 13.85 -3.10
C THR A 115 -8.02 15.08 -2.94
N ARG A 116 -6.72 14.86 -2.73
CA ARG A 116 -5.72 15.90 -2.44
C ARG A 116 -5.97 16.67 -1.14
N GLU A 117 -6.88 16.19 -0.30
CA GLU A 117 -7.14 16.77 1.02
C GLU A 117 -6.01 16.43 1.99
N GLU A 118 -5.66 17.41 2.82
CA GLU A 118 -4.59 17.32 3.82
C GLU A 118 -5.17 17.55 5.21
N VAL A 119 -4.81 16.69 6.16
CA VAL A 119 -5.24 16.79 7.56
C VAL A 119 -4.03 16.58 8.47
N ASP A 120 -3.88 17.45 9.47
CA ASP A 120 -2.85 17.29 10.49
C ASP A 120 -3.30 16.29 11.55
N ILE A 121 -2.53 15.22 11.72
CA ILE A 121 -2.82 14.12 12.65
C ILE A 121 -1.70 14.02 13.67
N SER A 122 -2.04 13.97 14.96
CA SER A 122 -1.04 13.72 16.00
C SER A 122 -0.37 12.37 15.78
N ARG A 123 0.95 12.28 15.98
CA ARG A 123 1.75 11.08 15.72
C ARG A 123 1.20 9.83 16.43
N GLY A 124 0.66 9.99 17.65
CA GLY A 124 0.05 8.88 18.40
C GLY A 124 -1.24 8.32 17.81
N LYS A 125 -1.97 9.10 17.00
CA LYS A 125 -3.23 8.69 16.34
C LYS A 125 -3.04 8.28 14.88
N LEU A 126 -1.83 8.44 14.34
CA LEU A 126 -1.55 8.21 12.92
C LEU A 126 -1.88 6.79 12.48
N VAL A 127 -1.52 5.79 13.28
CA VAL A 127 -1.77 4.37 12.98
C VAL A 127 -3.27 4.08 12.88
N GLU A 128 -4.05 4.56 13.85
CA GLU A 128 -5.51 4.39 13.88
C GLU A 128 -6.18 5.08 12.68
N GLU A 129 -5.72 6.28 12.35
CA GLU A 129 -6.21 7.06 11.21
C GLU A 129 -5.95 6.33 9.88
N ILE A 130 -4.73 5.83 9.67
CA ILE A 130 -4.38 5.08 8.46
C ILE A 130 -5.22 3.80 8.37
N LYS A 131 -5.39 3.05 9.47
CA LYS A 131 -6.27 1.88 9.48
C LYS A 131 -7.68 2.27 9.11
N ARG A 132 -8.25 3.32 9.72
CA ARG A 132 -9.62 3.76 9.41
C ARG A 132 -9.83 4.11 7.93
N ARG A 133 -8.83 4.73 7.28
CA ARG A 133 -8.95 5.16 5.87
C ARG A 133 -8.61 4.08 4.85
N THR A 134 -7.82 3.07 5.23
CA THR A 134 -7.34 2.04 4.29
C THR A 134 -7.94 0.66 4.54
N PHE A 135 -8.72 0.48 5.62
CA PHE A 135 -9.44 -0.76 5.86
C PHE A 135 -10.56 -0.91 4.85
N ILE A 136 -10.30 -1.77 3.87
CA ILE A 136 -11.32 -2.32 2.97
C ILE A 136 -11.86 -3.57 3.70
N PRO A 137 -13.18 -3.68 3.93
CA PRO A 137 -13.79 -4.82 4.63
C PRO A 137 -13.56 -6.16 3.91
#